data_AF-A0A4Q3BSB0-F1
#
_entry.id   AF-A0A4Q3BSB0-F1
#
_cell.length_a   1.000
_cell.length_b   1.000
_cell.length_c   1.000
_cell.angle_alpha   90.00
_cell.angle_beta   90.00
_cell.angle_gamma   90.00
#
_symmetry.space_group_name_H-M   'P 1'
#
loop_
_entity.id
_entity.type
_entity.pdbx_description
1 polymer ?
#
loop_
_entity_poly.entity_id
_entity_poly.type
_entity_poly.pdbx_seq_one_letter_code
_entity_poly.pdbx_strand_id
1 'polypeptide(L)'
;MDLYLPIANLSVNALVIAALGLGVGLLSGMFGVGGGFLTTPLLIFYGIPPTVAAASAASQVTGASVSGVFAHFRRDGVDVHMGLVLVAGGIIGSLAGAALFTLLQAQGLIDTVIAILYVLMLGSIGWLMLHESIGAIRVTRGHARPKPRRRRH
;
A
#
# COMPACT_ATOMS: atom_id res chain seq x y z
N MET A 1 -22.77 2.87 16.03
CA MET A 1 -22.89 1.47 15.58
C MET A 1 -21.52 0.85 15.80
N ASP A 2 -21.21 0.50 17.03
CA ASP A 2 -19.88 0.03 17.38
C ASP A 2 -19.79 -1.46 17.09
N LEU A 3 -18.87 -1.81 16.19
CA LEU A 3 -18.57 -3.17 15.78
C LEU A 3 -17.40 -3.65 16.64
N TYR A 4 -17.62 -4.70 17.42
CA TYR A 4 -16.53 -5.32 18.15
C TYR A 4 -15.68 -6.18 17.21
N LEU A 5 -14.39 -5.89 17.09
CA LEU A 5 -13.43 -6.71 16.37
C LEU A 5 -12.79 -7.71 17.35
N PRO A 6 -13.23 -8.98 17.40
CA PRO A 6 -12.71 -9.96 18.36
C PRO A 6 -11.23 -10.27 18.13
N ILE A 7 -10.73 -10.07 16.91
CA ILE A 7 -9.34 -10.32 16.52
C ILE A 7 -8.44 -9.16 16.96
N ALA A 8 -8.96 -7.92 16.98
CA ALA A 8 -8.23 -6.72 17.40
C ALA A 8 -8.47 -6.37 18.88
N ASN A 9 -9.43 -7.04 19.55
CA ASN A 9 -9.90 -6.76 20.90
C ASN A 9 -10.34 -5.30 21.11
N LEU A 10 -10.94 -4.69 20.08
CA LEU A 10 -11.34 -3.28 20.07
C LEU A 10 -12.74 -3.10 19.48
N SER A 11 -13.52 -2.19 20.08
CA SER A 11 -14.77 -1.68 19.52
C SER A 11 -14.48 -0.53 18.58
N VAL A 12 -14.82 -0.70 17.31
CA VAL A 12 -14.59 0.26 16.23
C VAL A 12 -15.92 0.75 15.68
N ASN A 13 -16.00 2.02 15.31
CA ASN A 13 -17.19 2.53 14.66
C ASN A 13 -17.25 2.03 13.21
N ALA A 14 -18.25 1.20 12.89
CA ALA A 14 -18.39 0.58 11.58
C ALA A 14 -18.43 1.61 10.43
N LEU A 15 -19.04 2.76 10.69
CA LEU A 15 -19.22 3.83 9.72
C LEU A 15 -17.88 4.52 9.40
N VAL A 16 -17.02 4.67 10.41
CA VAL A 16 -15.67 5.24 10.25
C VAL A 16 -14.78 4.28 9.46
N ILE A 17 -14.80 2.99 9.77
CA ILE A 17 -14.02 1.99 9.01
C ILE A 17 -14.51 1.90 7.56
N ALA A 18 -15.82 1.93 7.33
CA ALA A 18 -16.37 1.92 5.98
C ALA A 18 -15.95 3.17 5.19
N ALA A 19 -16.02 4.36 5.79
CA ALA A 19 -15.59 5.60 5.16
C ALA A 19 -14.07 5.61 4.87
N LEU A 20 -13.26 5.14 5.82
CA LEU A 20 -11.82 4.98 5.62
C LEU A 20 -11.51 3.99 4.50
N GLY A 21 -12.16 2.82 4.49
CA GLY A 21 -12.00 1.81 3.46
C GLY A 21 -12.38 2.31 2.07
N LEU A 22 -13.48 3.08 1.95
CA LEU A 22 -13.86 3.71 0.70
C LEU A 22 -12.86 4.78 0.26
N GLY A 23 -12.43 5.66 1.16
CA GLY A 23 -11.45 6.71 0.84
C GLY A 23 -10.11 6.12 0.39
N VAL A 24 -9.59 5.14 1.13
CA VAL A 24 -8.35 4.45 0.78
C VAL A 24 -8.52 3.64 -0.50
N GLY A 25 -9.64 2.96 -0.68
CA GLY A 25 -9.93 2.19 -1.90
C GLY A 25 -9.94 3.06 -3.16
N LEU A 26 -10.55 4.25 -3.07
CA LEU A 26 -10.59 5.21 -4.18
C LEU A 26 -9.19 5.74 -4.51
N LEU A 27 -8.44 6.20 -3.49
CA LEU A 27 -7.07 6.68 -3.65
C LEU A 27 -6.15 5.59 -4.19
N SER A 28 -6.24 4.39 -3.63
CA SER A 28 -5.53 3.20 -4.09
C SER A 28 -5.81 2.87 -5.55
N GLY A 29 -7.08 2.93 -5.95
CA GLY A 29 -7.50 2.69 -7.33
C GLY A 29 -6.91 3.72 -8.30
N MET A 30 -6.83 4.98 -7.89
CA MET A 30 -6.20 6.04 -8.69
C MET A 30 -4.70 5.82 -8.87
N PHE A 31 -3.99 5.38 -7.82
CA PHE A 31 -2.55 5.13 -7.89
C PHE A 31 -2.19 3.76 -8.49
N GLY A 32 -3.12 2.82 -8.54
CA GLY A 32 -2.90 1.46 -9.06
C GLY A 32 -1.99 0.58 -8.18
N VAL A 33 -1.68 0.99 -6.95
CA VAL A 33 -0.71 0.33 -6.06
C VAL A 33 -1.36 -0.69 -5.11
N GLY A 34 -2.68 -0.91 -5.20
CA GLY A 34 -3.38 -1.93 -4.41
C GLY A 34 -3.67 -1.56 -2.95
N GLY A 35 -3.30 -0.36 -2.49
CA GLY A 35 -3.88 0.29 -1.30
C GLY A 35 -3.32 -0.14 0.05
N GLY A 36 -2.66 -1.29 0.12
CA GLY A 36 -2.07 -1.81 1.37
C GLY A 36 -1.05 -0.86 2.02
N PHE A 37 -0.39 -0.01 1.23
CA PHE A 37 0.57 0.99 1.72
C PHE A 37 -0.10 2.13 2.51
N LEU A 38 -1.39 2.40 2.28
CA LEU A 38 -2.20 3.39 2.98
C LEU A 38 -3.08 2.74 4.05
N THR A 39 -3.71 1.60 3.73
CA THR A 39 -4.64 0.92 4.65
C THR A 39 -3.95 0.55 5.96
N THR A 40 -2.77 -0.07 5.89
CA THR A 40 -2.07 -0.57 7.08
C THR A 40 -1.70 0.54 8.08
N PRO A 41 -1.01 1.64 7.69
CA PRO A 41 -0.68 2.70 8.64
C PRO A 41 -1.91 3.44 9.16
N LEU A 42 -2.98 3.57 8.38
CA LEU A 42 -4.23 4.18 8.84
C LEU A 42 -4.93 3.34 9.90
N LEU A 43 -4.95 2.02 9.74
CA LEU A 43 -5.49 1.10 10.76
C LEU A 43 -4.65 1.12 12.04
N ILE A 44 -3.31 1.16 11.90
CA ILE A 44 -2.41 1.31 13.05
C ILE A 44 -2.65 2.63 13.78
N PHE A 45 -2.83 3.73 13.05
CA PHE A 45 -3.15 5.04 13.65
C PHE A 45 -4.51 5.03 14.37
N TYR A 46 -5.46 4.23 13.89
CA TYR A 46 -6.74 4.01 14.57
C TYR A 46 -6.58 3.18 15.86
N GLY A 47 -5.41 2.58 16.11
CA GLY A 47 -5.12 1.78 17.29
C GLY A 47 -5.23 0.27 17.07
N ILE A 48 -5.43 -0.19 15.83
CA ILE A 48 -5.48 -1.62 15.52
C ILE A 48 -4.05 -2.19 15.56
N PRO A 49 -3.83 -3.35 16.21
CA PRO A 49 -2.51 -3.96 16.29
C PRO A 49 -1.86 -4.15 14.89
N PRO A 50 -0.54 -3.90 14.74
CA PRO A 50 0.13 -3.96 13.44
C PRO A 50 -0.03 -5.30 12.70
N THR A 51 -0.07 -6.41 13.45
CA THR A 51 -0.29 -7.75 12.90
C THR A 51 -1.66 -7.89 12.23
N VAL A 52 -2.71 -7.39 12.88
CA VAL A 52 -4.09 -7.44 12.38
C VAL A 52 -4.27 -6.48 11.22
N ALA A 53 -3.68 -5.28 11.31
CA ALA A 53 -3.69 -4.30 10.23
C ALA A 53 -3.01 -4.85 8.96
N ALA A 54 -1.82 -5.45 9.10
CA ALA A 54 -1.07 -6.02 7.99
C ALA A 54 -1.80 -7.21 7.34
N ALA A 55 -2.36 -8.12 8.16
CA ALA A 55 -3.13 -9.27 7.65
C ALA A 55 -4.39 -8.83 6.88
N SER A 56 -5.09 -7.82 7.39
CA SER A 56 -6.28 -7.25 6.75
C SER A 56 -5.92 -6.59 5.42
N ALA A 57 -4.86 -5.79 5.39
CA ALA A 57 -4.39 -5.13 4.18
C ALA A 57 -3.90 -6.12 3.12
N ALA A 58 -3.18 -7.17 3.53
CA ALA A 58 -2.74 -8.23 2.62
C ALA A 58 -3.93 -8.92 1.96
N SER A 59 -4.96 -9.27 2.74
CA SER A 59 -6.19 -9.90 2.22
C SER A 59 -6.92 -9.00 1.22
N GLN A 60 -6.99 -7.69 1.52
CA GLN A 60 -7.56 -6.69 0.60
C GLN A 60 -6.77 -6.61 -0.71
N VAL A 61 -5.44 -6.51 -0.62
CA VAL A 61 -4.52 -6.43 -1.79
C VAL A 61 -4.63 -7.69 -2.64
N THR A 62 -4.75 -8.87 -2.03
CA THR A 62 -4.95 -10.13 -2.76
C THR A 62 -6.23 -10.09 -3.57
N GLY A 63 -7.35 -9.65 -2.99
CA GLY A 63 -8.62 -9.51 -3.71
C GLY A 63 -8.53 -8.54 -4.90
N ALA A 64 -7.91 -7.38 -4.68
CA ALA A 64 -7.68 -6.40 -5.75
C ALA A 64 -6.75 -6.94 -6.85
N SER A 65 -5.68 -7.64 -6.47
CA SER A 65 -4.69 -8.22 -7.39
C SER A 65 -5.30 -9.32 -8.25
N VAL A 66 -6.10 -10.22 -7.67
CA VAL A 66 -6.78 -11.29 -8.40
C VAL A 66 -7.75 -10.72 -9.43
N SER A 67 -8.54 -9.71 -9.04
CA SER A 67 -9.44 -8.99 -9.96
C SER A 67 -8.66 -8.31 -11.09
N GLY A 68 -7.54 -7.65 -10.76
CA GLY A 68 -6.66 -6.99 -11.71
C GLY A 68 -6.05 -7.95 -12.73
N VAL A 69 -5.50 -9.08 -12.26
CA VAL A 69 -4.95 -10.13 -13.12
C VAL A 69 -6.04 -10.68 -14.02
N PHE A 70 -7.22 -11.02 -13.50
CA PHE A 70 -8.32 -11.53 -14.31
C PHE A 70 -8.75 -10.57 -15.42
N ALA A 71 -8.80 -9.26 -15.13
CA ALA A 71 -9.13 -8.24 -16.11
C ALA A 71 -8.06 -8.10 -17.22
N HIS A 72 -6.78 -8.22 -16.87
CA HIS A 72 -5.67 -8.12 -17.83
C HIS A 72 -5.41 -9.42 -18.59
N PHE A 73 -5.74 -10.56 -17.99
CA PHE A 73 -5.60 -11.87 -18.60
C PHE A 73 -6.49 -12.00 -19.85
N ARG A 74 -7.68 -11.40 -19.82
CA ARG A 74 -8.59 -11.33 -20.98
C ARG A 74 -8.08 -10.46 -22.14
N ARG A 75 -7.00 -9.70 -21.94
CA ARG A 75 -6.43 -8.76 -22.91
C ARG A 75 -5.02 -9.16 -23.35
N ASP A 76 -4.60 -10.40 -23.08
CA ASP A 76 -3.24 -10.92 -23.32
C ASP A 76 -2.13 -10.04 -22.73
N GLY A 77 -2.44 -9.27 -21.69
CA GLY A 77 -1.52 -8.32 -21.06
C GLY A 77 -0.74 -8.88 -19.88
N VAL A 78 -0.74 -10.21 -19.67
CA VAL A 78 -0.14 -10.86 -18.49
C VAL A 78 1.13 -11.59 -18.88
N ASP A 79 2.27 -11.09 -18.38
CA ASP A 79 3.54 -11.79 -18.44
C ASP A 79 3.63 -12.79 -17.26
N VAL A 80 3.37 -14.06 -17.57
CA VAL A 80 3.38 -15.15 -16.58
C VAL A 80 4.80 -15.41 -16.05
N HIS A 81 5.84 -15.18 -16.86
CA HIS A 81 7.22 -15.39 -16.45
C HIS A 81 7.63 -14.34 -15.41
N MET A 82 7.35 -13.07 -15.69
CA MET A 82 7.57 -11.99 -14.72
C MET A 82 6.73 -12.19 -13.45
N GLY A 83 5.47 -12.65 -13.60
CA GLY A 83 4.61 -13.01 -12.48
C GLY A 83 5.22 -14.08 -11.56
N LEU A 84 5.77 -15.15 -12.13
CA LEU A 84 6.43 -16.22 -11.37
C LEU A 84 7.65 -15.73 -10.59
N VAL A 85 8.50 -14.90 -11.22
CA VAL A 85 9.67 -14.30 -10.56
C VAL A 85 9.23 -13.43 -9.38
N LEU A 86 8.16 -12.64 -9.57
CA LEU A 86 7.62 -11.77 -8.52
C LEU A 86 7.01 -12.56 -7.36
N VAL A 87 6.31 -13.67 -7.66
CA VAL A 87 5.77 -14.58 -6.65
C VAL A 87 6.90 -15.24 -5.85
N ALA A 88 7.92 -15.77 -6.52
CA ALA A 88 9.06 -16.40 -5.85
C ALA A 88 9.80 -15.39 -4.92
N GLY A 89 10.09 -14.19 -5.43
CA GLY A 89 10.69 -13.12 -4.64
C GLY A 89 9.80 -12.67 -3.48
N GLY A 90 8.49 -12.58 -3.70
CA GLY A 90 7.51 -12.22 -2.68
C GLY A 90 7.40 -13.26 -1.56
N ILE A 91 7.41 -14.56 -1.88
CA ILE A 91 7.40 -15.64 -0.88
C ILE A 91 8.68 -15.56 -0.04
N ILE A 92 9.85 -15.47 -0.66
CA ILE A 92 11.12 -15.38 0.07
C ILE A 92 11.15 -14.13 0.95
N GLY A 93 10.76 -12.98 0.39
CA GLY A 93 10.74 -11.70 1.11
C GLY A 93 9.74 -11.67 2.27
N SER A 94 8.54 -12.24 2.09
CA SER A 94 7.52 -12.31 3.15
C SER A 94 7.91 -13.25 4.28
N LEU A 95 8.52 -14.41 3.98
CA LEU A 95 9.04 -15.33 5.00
C LEU A 95 10.19 -14.69 5.79
N ALA A 96 11.13 -14.06 5.09
CA ALA A 96 12.23 -13.34 5.74
C ALA A 96 11.71 -12.17 6.59
N GLY A 97 10.74 -11.42 6.07
CA GLY A 97 10.08 -10.32 6.78
C GLY A 97 9.32 -10.80 8.02
N ALA A 98 8.62 -11.93 7.94
CA ALA A 98 7.93 -12.54 9.08
C ALA A 98 8.90 -13.01 10.16
N ALA A 99 10.04 -13.61 9.77
CA ALA A 99 11.09 -14.00 10.71
C ALA A 99 11.74 -12.77 11.38
N LEU A 100 11.97 -11.70 10.62
CA LEU A 100 12.48 -10.44 11.17
C LEU A 100 11.45 -9.77 12.10
N PHE A 101 10.17 -9.84 11.75
CA PHE A 101 9.07 -9.32 12.55
C PHE A 101 9.04 -9.99 13.93
N THR A 102 9.08 -11.32 13.99
CA THR A 102 9.04 -12.05 15.28
C THR A 102 10.28 -11.75 16.13
N LEU A 103 11.45 -11.62 15.51
CA LEU A 103 12.68 -11.22 16.20
C LEU A 103 12.57 -9.81 16.81
N LEU A 104 12.09 -8.83 16.04
CA LEU A 104 11.90 -7.45 16.49
C LEU A 104 10.79 -7.33 17.54
N GLN A 105 9.74 -8.16 17.42
CA GLN A 105 8.66 -8.24 18.40
C GLN A 105 9.18 -8.76 19.75
N ALA A 106 10.05 -9.78 19.74
CA ALA A 106 10.65 -10.30 20.97
C ALA A 106 11.53 -9.26 21.70
N GLN A 107 12.07 -8.29 20.97
CA GLN A 107 12.86 -7.19 21.54
C GLN A 107 11.99 -5.98 21.97
N GLY A 108 10.70 -5.97 21.65
CA GLY A 108 9.79 -4.85 21.93
C GLY A 108 10.02 -3.60 21.05
N LEU A 109 10.83 -3.69 20.00
CA LEU A 109 11.15 -2.56 19.09
C LEU A 109 10.19 -2.47 17.88
N ILE A 110 9.25 -3.41 17.75
CA ILE A 110 8.43 -3.57 16.55
C ILE A 110 7.66 -2.29 16.17
N ASP A 111 6.99 -1.66 17.14
CA ASP A 111 6.15 -0.49 16.87
C ASP A 111 6.97 0.71 16.38
N THR A 112 8.15 0.93 16.98
CA THR A 112 9.10 1.97 16.57
C THR A 112 9.64 1.71 15.17
N VAL A 113 10.04 0.47 14.88
CA VAL A 113 10.56 0.10 13.54
C VAL A 113 9.49 0.27 12.47
N ILE A 114 8.27 -0.20 12.73
CA ILE A 114 7.14 -0.05 11.82
C ILE A 114 6.81 1.43 11.59
N ALA A 115 6.78 2.23 12.66
CA ALA A 115 6.53 3.67 12.55
C ALA A 115 7.61 4.36 11.69
N ILE A 116 8.89 4.09 11.93
CA ILE A 116 9.99 4.64 11.12
C ILE A 116 9.88 4.21 9.67
N LEU A 117 9.64 2.91 9.40
CA LEU A 117 9.48 2.40 8.05
C LEU A 117 8.31 3.08 7.32
N TYR A 118 7.17 3.27 7.98
CA TYR A 118 6.04 3.98 7.38
C TYR A 118 6.31 5.46 7.17
N VAL A 119 6.99 6.14 8.10
CA VAL A 119 7.37 7.55 7.92
C VAL A 119 8.30 7.70 6.71
N LEU A 120 9.30 6.82 6.56
CA LEU A 120 10.20 6.84 5.41
C LEU A 120 9.47 6.50 4.10
N MET A 121 8.60 5.49 4.12
CA MET A 121 7.85 5.06 2.93
C MET A 121 6.82 6.13 2.50
N LEU A 122 5.95 6.59 3.40
CA LEU A 122 4.95 7.61 3.09
C LEU A 122 5.59 8.97 2.82
N GLY A 123 6.66 9.32 3.55
CA GLY A 123 7.41 10.55 3.34
C GLY A 123 8.07 10.59 1.96
N SER A 124 8.69 9.48 1.53
CA SER A 124 9.29 9.40 0.18
C SER A 124 8.24 9.42 -0.93
N ILE A 125 7.13 8.68 -0.79
CA ILE A 125 6.01 8.73 -1.74
C ILE A 125 5.44 10.14 -1.82
N GLY A 126 5.16 10.78 -0.68
CA GLY A 126 4.63 12.14 -0.61
C GLY A 126 5.57 13.17 -1.23
N TRP A 127 6.87 13.03 -0.98
CA TRP A 127 7.89 13.89 -1.61
C TRP A 127 7.94 13.72 -3.13
N LEU A 128 7.92 12.48 -3.61
CA LEU A 128 7.96 12.17 -5.05
C LEU A 128 6.72 12.74 -5.75
N MET A 129 5.53 12.53 -5.16
CA MET A 129 4.27 13.09 -5.65
C MET A 129 4.27 14.62 -5.65
N LEU A 130 4.80 15.25 -4.60
CA LEU A 130 4.90 16.71 -4.51
C LEU A 130 5.82 17.27 -5.60
N HIS A 131 6.96 16.63 -5.82
CA HIS A 131 7.90 17.02 -6.86
C HIS A 131 7.29 16.92 -8.26
N GLU A 132 6.58 15.83 -8.57
CA GLU A 132 5.85 15.67 -9.83
C GLU A 132 4.73 16.69 -10.00
N SER A 133 3.95 16.95 -8.93
CA SER A 133 2.86 17.92 -8.93
C SER A 133 3.35 19.35 -9.16
N ILE A 134 4.42 19.76 -8.48
CA ILE A 134 5.06 21.07 -8.70
C ILE A 134 5.57 21.19 -10.14
N GLY A 135 6.20 20.13 -10.66
CA GLY A 135 6.66 20.07 -12.05
C GLY A 135 5.52 20.24 -13.05
N ALA A 136 4.40 19.53 -12.84
CA ALA A 136 3.21 19.63 -13.68
C ALA A 136 2.60 21.05 -13.64
N ILE A 137 2.40 21.63 -12.46
CA ILE A 137 1.83 22.97 -12.28
C ILE A 137 2.70 24.05 -12.95
N ARG A 138 4.03 23.93 -12.89
CA ARG A 138 4.96 24.87 -13.54
C ARG A 138 4.88 24.83 -15.07
N VAL A 139 4.62 23.65 -15.65
CA VAL A 139 4.40 23.49 -17.10
C VAL A 139 3.05 24.09 -17.51
N THR A 140 1.98 23.87 -16.73
CA THR A 140 0.64 24.41 -17.04
C THR A 140 0.54 25.94 -16.86
N ARG A 141 1.31 26.53 -15.94
CA ARG A 141 1.36 28.00 -15.72
C ARG A 141 2.32 28.76 -16.67
N GLY A 142 2.84 28.11 -17.71
CA GLY A 142 3.45 28.81 -18.85
C GLY A 142 4.92 29.25 -18.74
N HIS A 143 5.72 28.69 -17.82
CA HIS A 143 7.14 29.09 -17.67
C HIS A 143 8.18 28.01 -18.06
N ALA A 144 7.77 26.89 -18.67
CA ALA A 144 8.72 25.93 -19.24
C ALA A 144 8.12 25.16 -20.43
N ARG A 145 8.86 25.13 -21.56
CA ARG A 145 8.54 24.26 -22.70
C ARG A 145 8.61 22.79 -22.26
N PRO A 146 7.68 21.91 -22.68
CA PRO A 146 7.74 20.50 -22.33
C PRO A 146 9.06 19.90 -22.83
N LYS A 147 9.86 19.37 -21.90
CA LYS A 147 11.12 18.69 -22.23
C LYS A 147 10.78 17.48 -23.12
N PRO A 148 11.36 17.33 -24.32
CA PRO A 148 10.99 16.26 -25.22
C PRO A 148 11.24 14.93 -24.53
N ARG A 149 10.17 14.16 -24.35
CA ARG A 149 10.19 12.83 -23.77
C ARG A 149 10.96 11.95 -24.73
N ARG A 150 12.24 11.71 -24.43
CA ARG A 150 13.15 10.87 -25.22
C ARG A 150 12.57 9.45 -25.19
N ARG A 151 11.76 9.11 -26.19
CA ARG A 151 11.35 7.73 -26.47
C ARG A 151 12.65 6.96 -26.73
N ARG A 152 13.08 6.17 -25.75
CA ARG A 152 14.00 5.05 -26.04
C ARG A 152 13.14 4.00 -26.73
N HIS A 153 13.41 3.84 -28.03
CA HIS A 153 13.03 2.65 -28.78
C HIS A 153 13.79 1.44 -28.25
#